data_AF-A0A9P5XTE0-F1
#
_entry.id   AF-A0A9P5XTE0-F1
#
_cell.length_a   1.000
_cell.length_b   1.000
_cell.length_c   1.000
_cell.angle_alpha   90.00
_cell.angle_beta   90.00
_cell.angle_gamma   90.00
#
_symmetry.space_group_name_H-M   'P 1'
#
loop_
_entity.id
_entity.type
_entity.pdbx_description
1 polymer ?
#
loop_
_entity_poly.entity_id
_entity_poly.type
_entity_poly.pdbx_seq_one_letter_code
_entity_poly.pdbx_strand_id
1 'polypeptide(L)'
;MTGSSVPAGSRAFRKVVASPPGKTAVAADVLIAVNDDMTLFVNGENIGSFTTTSKRYPVVMNPCLNIFAVLDTNHGQIEAWIAKITITFSDGTQTVVVSDESWRTSGSGNIPTGWEEVGFDDSNWETSLVTTLAPIFSSMPVVPAVTPRVVGGCMGSPTSCPFCSP
;
A
#
# COMPACT_ATOMS: atom_id res chain seq x y z
N MET A 1 1.32 -30.04 -0.38
CA MET A 1 2.45 -29.10 -0.47
C MET A 1 2.72 -28.61 0.94
N THR A 2 3.81 -29.05 1.54
CA THR A 2 4.20 -28.68 2.91
C THR A 2 4.63 -27.22 2.92
N GLY A 3 3.92 -26.37 3.66
CA GLY A 3 4.25 -24.96 3.82
C GLY A 3 5.66 -24.84 4.38
N SER A 4 6.58 -24.30 3.58
CA SER A 4 7.90 -23.89 4.04
C SER A 4 7.71 -22.86 5.15
N SER A 5 8.23 -23.15 6.35
CA SER A 5 8.30 -22.18 7.43
C SER A 5 9.05 -20.96 6.93
N VAL A 6 8.34 -19.85 6.77
CA VAL A 6 8.94 -18.57 6.43
C VAL A 6 9.85 -18.17 7.61
N PRO A 7 11.15 -17.87 7.40
CA PRO A 7 12.05 -17.56 8.51
C PRO A 7 11.53 -16.39 9.35
N ALA A 8 11.69 -16.46 10.67
CA ALA A 8 11.40 -15.33 11.54
C ALA A 8 12.24 -14.10 11.11
N GLY A 9 11.67 -12.92 11.27
CA GLY A 9 12.28 -11.63 10.93
C GLY A 9 11.32 -10.71 10.18
N SER A 10 11.69 -9.44 10.14
CA SER A 10 10.91 -8.41 9.45
C SER A 10 11.17 -8.40 7.95
N ARG A 11 10.16 -7.99 7.20
CA ARG A 11 10.19 -7.82 5.75
C ARG A 11 9.55 -6.50 5.41
N ALA A 12 10.25 -5.72 4.60
CA ALA A 12 9.69 -4.53 4.00
C ALA A 12 8.97 -4.90 2.72
N PHE A 13 7.84 -4.25 2.48
CA PHE A 13 7.08 -4.30 1.24
C PHE A 13 6.84 -2.88 0.75
N ARG A 14 7.02 -2.65 -0.55
CA ARG A 14 6.84 -1.33 -1.17
C ARG A 14 5.97 -1.41 -2.42
N LYS A 15 5.13 -0.38 -2.59
CA LYS A 15 4.39 -0.14 -3.81
C LYS A 15 4.48 1.33 -4.20
N VAL A 16 5.11 1.56 -5.34
CA VAL A 16 5.07 2.84 -6.04
C VAL A 16 3.73 2.97 -6.76
N VAL A 17 3.04 4.09 -6.54
CA VAL A 17 1.79 4.43 -7.25
C VAL A 17 1.92 5.83 -7.83
N ALA A 18 1.98 5.89 -9.16
CA ALA A 18 1.92 7.13 -9.91
C ALA A 18 0.47 7.47 -10.28
N SER A 19 0.12 8.75 -10.23
CA SER A 19 -1.14 9.24 -10.76
C SER A 19 -1.18 9.05 -12.28
N PRO A 20 -2.31 8.59 -12.86
CA PRO A 20 -2.45 8.52 -14.31
C PRO A 20 -2.24 9.89 -14.97
N PRO A 21 -1.80 9.96 -16.24
CA PRO A 21 -1.65 11.22 -16.95
C PRO A 21 -2.90 12.10 -16.86
N GLY A 22 -2.71 13.37 -16.48
CA GLY A 22 -3.80 14.33 -16.33
C GLY A 22 -4.62 14.19 -15.04
N LYS A 23 -4.34 13.21 -14.17
CA LYS A 23 -5.00 13.07 -12.87
C LYS A 23 -4.08 13.52 -11.73
N THR A 24 -4.70 14.03 -10.68
CA THR A 24 -4.03 14.44 -9.44
C THR A 24 -4.64 13.65 -8.29
N ALA A 25 -3.85 12.82 -7.62
CA ALA A 25 -4.30 12.10 -6.43
C ALA A 25 -4.51 13.10 -5.28
N VAL A 26 -5.55 12.87 -4.48
CA VAL A 26 -5.88 13.76 -3.34
C VAL A 26 -5.95 13.01 -2.02
N ALA A 27 -6.47 11.79 -2.02
CA ALA A 27 -6.64 10.99 -0.82
C ALA A 27 -6.64 9.50 -1.15
N ALA A 28 -6.22 8.70 -0.19
CA ALA A 28 -6.40 7.25 -0.18
C ALA A 28 -7.21 6.83 1.04
N ASP A 29 -8.02 5.80 0.85
CA ASP A 29 -8.61 5.02 1.92
C ASP A 29 -7.96 3.64 1.93
N VAL A 30 -7.16 3.36 2.97
CA VAL A 30 -6.38 2.13 3.11
C VAL A 30 -7.11 1.19 4.06
N LEU A 31 -7.65 0.09 3.55
CA LEU A 31 -8.12 -1.04 4.35
C LEU A 31 -7.04 -2.11 4.34
N ILE A 32 -6.56 -2.51 5.51
CA ILE A 32 -5.40 -3.39 5.66
C ILE A 32 -5.58 -4.32 6.85
N ALA A 33 -5.12 -5.56 6.72
CA ALA A 33 -5.05 -6.53 7.82
C ALA A 33 -3.75 -7.30 7.80
N VAL A 34 -3.35 -7.79 8.96
CA VAL A 34 -2.10 -8.51 9.18
C VAL A 34 -2.33 -9.68 10.13
N ASN A 35 -1.50 -10.70 9.98
CA ASN A 35 -1.14 -11.67 11.01
C ASN A 35 0.37 -11.92 10.89
N ASP A 36 1.25 -11.56 11.82
CA ASP A 36 0.93 -11.08 13.18
C ASP A 36 1.09 -9.55 13.30
N ASP A 37 2.28 -8.99 13.06
CA ASP A 37 2.57 -7.58 13.37
C ASP A 37 2.95 -6.79 12.12
N MET A 38 2.33 -5.61 11.94
CA MET A 38 2.78 -4.68 10.90
C MET A 38 2.85 -3.21 11.33
N THR A 39 3.57 -2.44 10.53
CA THR A 39 3.48 -0.98 10.45
C THR A 39 3.24 -0.53 9.02
N LEU A 40 2.25 0.35 8.82
CA LEU A 40 1.94 1.00 7.55
C LEU A 40 2.64 2.36 7.48
N PHE A 41 3.30 2.61 6.36
CA PHE A 41 3.89 3.90 6.01
C PHE A 41 3.31 4.40 4.68
N VAL A 42 3.14 5.72 4.57
CA VAL A 42 2.83 6.38 3.30
C VAL A 42 3.75 7.57 3.12
N ASN A 43 4.51 7.58 2.02
CA ASN A 43 5.49 8.65 1.73
C ASN A 43 6.48 8.92 2.88
N GLY A 44 6.98 7.87 3.53
CA GLY A 44 7.86 7.96 4.70
C GLY A 44 7.16 8.20 6.04
N GLU A 45 5.90 8.64 6.05
CA GLU A 45 5.15 8.88 7.29
C GLU A 45 4.59 7.58 7.86
N ASN A 46 4.83 7.32 9.16
CA ASN A 46 4.20 6.20 9.88
C ASN A 46 2.71 6.51 10.13
N ILE A 47 1.84 5.78 9.45
CA ILE A 47 0.37 5.91 9.58
C ILE A 47 -0.16 5.12 10.77
N GLY A 48 0.47 4.00 11.10
CA GLY A 48 0.15 3.23 12.29
C GLY A 48 0.74 1.83 12.33
N SER A 49 0.86 1.30 13.54
CA SER A 49 1.29 -0.07 13.83
C SER A 49 0.17 -0.85 14.52
N PHE A 50 -0.03 -2.11 14.15
CA PHE A 50 -1.07 -2.95 14.72
C PHE A 50 -0.75 -4.44 14.54
N THR A 51 -1.44 -5.27 15.32
CA THR A 51 -1.26 -6.72 15.38
C THR A 51 -2.59 -7.45 15.16
N THR A 52 -2.54 -8.62 14.50
CA THR A 52 -3.62 -9.62 14.28
C THR A 52 -5.03 -9.01 14.23
N THR A 53 -5.22 -8.04 13.32
CA THR A 53 -6.48 -7.31 13.16
C THR A 53 -6.56 -6.63 11.79
N SER A 54 -7.69 -5.98 11.51
CA SER A 54 -7.83 -5.07 10.38
C SER A 54 -7.96 -3.62 10.85
N LYS A 55 -7.42 -2.70 10.05
CA LYS A 55 -7.50 -1.26 10.26
C LYS A 55 -7.89 -0.56 8.96
N ARG A 56 -8.49 0.62 9.11
CA ARG A 56 -8.83 1.50 8.00
C ARG A 56 -8.24 2.88 8.28
N TYR A 57 -7.45 3.41 7.35
CA TYR A 57 -6.80 4.70 7.47
C TYR A 57 -7.17 5.62 6.30
N PRO A 58 -7.74 6.81 6.56
CA PRO A 58 -7.74 7.88 5.56
C PRO A 58 -6.34 8.50 5.50
N VAL A 59 -5.81 8.68 4.30
CA VAL A 59 -4.47 9.23 4.06
C VAL A 59 -4.54 10.34 3.02
N VAL A 60 -3.84 11.45 3.28
CA VAL A 60 -3.67 12.52 2.28
C VAL A 60 -2.56 12.13 1.32
N MET A 61 -2.81 12.32 0.02
CA MET A 61 -1.85 11.91 -1.02
C MET A 61 -1.08 13.09 -1.59
N ASN A 62 0.17 12.82 -1.98
CA ASN A 62 0.89 13.67 -2.90
C ASN A 62 0.20 13.64 -4.28
N PRO A 63 0.21 14.74 -5.04
CA PRO A 63 -0.47 14.82 -6.33
C PRO A 63 -0.12 13.73 -7.34
N CYS A 64 1.16 13.33 -7.40
CA CYS A 64 1.73 12.63 -8.55
C CYS A 64 2.32 11.27 -8.27
N LEU A 65 3.01 11.13 -7.16
CA LEU A 65 3.74 9.92 -6.82
C LEU A 65 3.56 9.68 -5.34
N ASN A 66 3.12 8.48 -5.00
CA ASN A 66 2.99 8.05 -3.62
C ASN A 66 3.62 6.67 -3.45
N ILE A 67 4.23 6.45 -2.30
CA ILE A 67 4.69 5.13 -1.88
C ILE A 67 3.81 4.65 -0.74
N PHE A 68 3.27 3.45 -0.88
CA PHE A 68 2.74 2.68 0.24
C PHE A 68 3.80 1.67 0.66
N ALA A 69 4.11 1.63 1.95
CA ALA A 69 5.14 0.79 2.50
C ALA A 69 4.60 0.03 3.72
N VAL A 70 4.96 -1.25 3.85
CA VAL A 70 4.54 -2.11 4.95
C VAL A 70 5.77 -2.79 5.54
N LEU A 71 5.97 -2.65 6.84
CA LEU A 71 6.92 -3.46 7.60
C LEU A 71 6.12 -4.56 8.28
N ASP A 72 6.29 -5.80 7.82
CA ASP A 72 5.67 -7.00 8.37
C ASP A 72 6.71 -7.77 9.19
N THR A 73 6.36 -8.26 10.38
CA THR A 73 7.34 -8.93 11.27
C THR A 73 6.93 -10.34 11.64
N ASN A 74 7.63 -11.31 11.04
CA ASN A 74 7.40 -12.72 11.31
C ASN A 74 8.08 -13.22 12.59
N HIS A 75 7.31 -13.79 13.51
CA HIS A 75 7.75 -14.38 14.78
C HIS A 75 8.06 -15.89 14.71
N GLY A 76 8.18 -16.44 13.50
CA GLY A 76 8.46 -17.85 13.25
C GLY A 76 7.21 -18.70 13.03
N GLN A 77 6.11 -18.08 12.61
CA GLN A 77 4.84 -18.74 12.28
C GLN A 77 4.41 -18.40 10.85
N ILE A 78 3.21 -18.87 10.49
CA ILE A 78 2.56 -18.50 9.24
C ILE A 78 2.08 -17.05 9.37
N GLU A 79 2.70 -16.16 8.61
CA GLU A 79 2.37 -14.74 8.63
C GLU A 79 2.12 -14.20 7.23
N ALA A 80 1.15 -13.29 7.16
CA ALA A 80 0.69 -12.67 5.93
C ALA A 80 -0.04 -11.38 6.26
N TRP A 81 -0.10 -10.50 5.27
CA TRP A 81 -0.94 -9.32 5.29
C TRP A 81 -1.67 -9.17 3.96
N ILE A 82 -2.72 -8.37 3.96
CA ILE A 82 -3.50 -8.05 2.77
C ILE A 82 -3.98 -6.60 2.86
N ALA A 83 -4.05 -5.91 1.72
CA ALA A 83 -4.54 -4.54 1.65
C ALA A 83 -5.39 -4.28 0.41
N LYS A 84 -6.35 -3.37 0.57
CA LYS A 84 -7.08 -2.69 -0.50
C LYS A 84 -6.95 -1.19 -0.27
N ILE A 85 -6.39 -0.49 -1.24
CA ILE A 85 -6.15 0.95 -1.21
C ILE A 85 -7.03 1.58 -2.29
N THR A 86 -7.99 2.40 -1.88
CA THR A 86 -8.84 3.14 -2.82
C THR A 86 -8.34 4.57 -2.92
N ILE A 87 -7.77 4.93 -4.06
CA ILE A 87 -7.22 6.26 -4.33
C ILE A 87 -8.28 7.09 -5.02
N THR A 88 -8.54 8.29 -4.49
CA THR A 88 -9.43 9.28 -5.07
C THR A 88 -8.61 10.38 -5.73
N PHE A 89 -9.00 10.76 -6.94
CA PHE A 89 -8.40 11.85 -7.72
C PHE A 89 -9.24 13.13 -7.64
N SER A 90 -8.64 14.26 -8.01
CA SER A 90 -9.27 15.58 -8.01
C SER A 90 -10.50 15.70 -8.91
N ASP A 91 -10.62 14.83 -9.94
CA ASP A 91 -11.78 14.75 -10.83
C ASP A 91 -12.93 13.89 -10.24
N GLY A 92 -12.76 13.39 -9.01
CA GLY A 92 -13.71 12.52 -8.31
C GLY A 92 -13.66 11.05 -8.73
N THR A 93 -12.84 10.69 -9.74
CA THR A 93 -12.63 9.29 -10.12
C THR A 93 -11.75 8.56 -9.10
N GLN A 94 -11.79 7.24 -9.13
CA GLN A 94 -11.02 6.40 -8.21
C GLN A 94 -10.25 5.32 -8.96
N THR A 95 -9.14 4.87 -8.36
CA THR A 95 -8.49 3.61 -8.70
C THR A 95 -8.27 2.77 -7.45
N VAL A 96 -8.11 1.46 -7.63
CA VAL A 96 -7.85 0.53 -6.55
C VAL A 96 -6.50 -0.12 -6.76
N VAL A 97 -5.69 -0.15 -5.70
CA VAL A 97 -4.45 -0.91 -5.60
C VAL A 97 -4.65 -1.98 -4.53
N VAL A 98 -4.23 -3.21 -4.81
CA VAL A 98 -4.33 -4.33 -3.86
C VAL A 98 -2.94 -4.86 -3.54
N SER A 99 -2.80 -5.57 -2.43
CA SER A 99 -1.63 -6.42 -2.17
C SER A 99 -1.62 -7.58 -3.17
N ASP A 100 -0.56 -7.68 -3.98
CA ASP A 100 -0.37 -8.70 -5.01
C ASP A 100 1.14 -8.86 -5.33
N GLU A 101 1.46 -9.64 -6.36
CA GLU A 101 2.84 -9.93 -6.79
C GLU A 101 3.57 -8.71 -7.36
N SER A 102 2.86 -7.60 -7.63
CA SER A 102 3.46 -6.38 -8.17
C SER A 102 4.03 -5.44 -7.09
N TRP A 103 3.96 -5.85 -5.83
CA TRP A 103 4.70 -5.24 -4.72
C TRP A 103 6.14 -5.74 -4.72
N ARG A 104 7.07 -4.89 -4.29
CA ARG A 104 8.46 -5.27 -4.07
C ARG A 104 8.71 -5.58 -2.61
N THR A 105 9.62 -6.51 -2.32
CA THR A 105 9.98 -6.91 -0.96
C THR A 105 11.49 -6.99 -0.75
N SER A 106 11.95 -6.63 0.45
CA SER A 106 13.34 -6.81 0.87
C SER A 106 13.73 -8.27 1.06
N GLY A 107 12.76 -9.20 1.02
CA GLY A 107 12.96 -10.58 1.44
C GLY A 107 13.38 -10.65 2.91
N SER A 108 14.12 -11.71 3.28
CA SER A 108 14.64 -11.89 4.65
C SER A 108 16.00 -11.21 4.88
N GLY A 109 16.38 -10.27 4.01
CA GLY A 109 17.63 -9.52 4.10
C GLY A 109 17.57 -8.34 5.08
N ASN A 110 18.66 -7.58 5.16
CA ASN A 110 18.69 -6.33 5.93
C ASN A 110 17.75 -5.30 5.29
N ILE A 111 16.90 -4.66 6.11
CA ILE A 111 16.03 -3.57 5.67
C ILE A 111 16.82 -2.25 5.76
N PRO A 112 17.12 -1.58 4.64
CA PRO A 112 17.90 -0.34 4.66
C PRO A 112 17.17 0.80 5.39
N THR A 113 17.91 1.74 5.98
CA THR A 113 17.30 2.97 6.53
C THR A 113 16.69 3.83 5.43
N GLY A 114 15.51 4.42 5.67
CA GLY A 114 14.80 5.24 4.70
C GLY A 114 14.14 4.43 3.59
N TRP A 115 14.04 3.11 3.74
CA TRP A 115 13.37 2.23 2.79
C TRP A 115 11.89 2.56 2.62
N GLU A 116 11.27 3.35 3.46
CA GLU A 116 9.86 3.76 3.44
C GLU A 116 9.63 5.05 2.62
N GLU A 117 10.72 5.76 2.28
CA GLU A 117 10.69 7.08 1.65
C GLU A 117 10.37 7.04 0.15
N VAL A 118 9.89 8.16 -0.39
CA VAL A 118 9.55 8.29 -1.82
C VAL A 118 10.76 8.11 -2.72
N GLY A 119 11.94 8.58 -2.29
CA GLY A 119 13.17 8.54 -3.07
C GLY A 119 13.97 7.25 -2.99
N PHE A 120 13.52 6.24 -2.24
CA PHE A 120 14.24 4.97 -2.12
C PHE A 120 14.11 4.12 -3.39
N ASP A 121 15.25 3.69 -3.93
CA ASP A 121 15.34 2.81 -5.09
C ASP A 121 15.21 1.33 -4.67
N ASP A 122 14.04 0.76 -4.91
CA ASP A 122 13.75 -0.66 -4.71
C ASP A 122 13.92 -1.50 -5.98
N SER A 123 14.58 -1.01 -7.04
CA SER A 123 14.78 -1.73 -8.31
C SER A 123 15.40 -3.11 -8.19
N ASN A 124 16.24 -3.32 -7.17
CA ASN A 124 16.90 -4.59 -6.89
C ASN A 124 16.13 -5.49 -5.92
N TRP A 125 14.96 -5.06 -5.45
CA TRP A 125 14.10 -5.87 -4.58
C TRP A 125 13.30 -6.88 -5.40
N GLU A 126 13.08 -8.04 -4.81
CA GLU A 126 12.30 -9.11 -5.42
C GLU A 126 10.80 -8.74 -5.42
N THR A 127 10.04 -9.36 -6.30
CA THR A 127 8.56 -9.27 -6.27
C THR A 127 8.00 -10.10 -5.13
N SER A 128 6.91 -9.62 -4.52
CA SER A 128 6.19 -10.34 -3.48
C SER A 128 5.62 -11.67 -3.97
N LEU A 129 5.58 -12.67 -3.10
CA LEU A 129 4.92 -13.94 -3.36
C LEU A 129 3.49 -13.91 -2.81
N VAL A 130 2.50 -14.24 -3.64
CA VAL A 130 1.11 -14.43 -3.18
C VAL A 130 0.97 -15.78 -2.50
N THR A 131 0.42 -15.77 -1.30
CA THR A 131 0.15 -16.96 -0.50
C THR A 131 -1.34 -17.22 -0.39
N THR A 132 -1.75 -18.48 -0.35
CA THR A 132 -3.16 -18.91 -0.28
C THR A 132 -3.62 -19.19 1.15
N LEU A 133 -3.03 -18.51 2.14
CA LEU A 133 -3.40 -18.62 3.56
C LEU A 133 -4.78 -17.98 3.78
N ALA A 134 -5.81 -18.74 3.46
CA ALA A 134 -7.15 -18.25 3.15
C ALA A 134 -8.19 -18.13 4.30
N PRO A 135 -7.98 -18.45 5.60
CA PRO A 135 -9.10 -18.34 6.55
C PRO A 135 -9.26 -16.95 7.21
N ILE A 136 -8.18 -16.22 7.55
CA ILE A 136 -8.29 -15.00 8.37
C ILE A 136 -8.77 -13.75 7.62
N PHE A 137 -8.53 -13.68 6.30
CA PHE A 137 -8.88 -12.51 5.48
C PHE A 137 -10.29 -12.57 4.87
N SER A 138 -11.03 -13.66 5.08
CA SER A 138 -12.42 -13.83 4.62
C SER A 138 -13.40 -12.81 5.21
N SER A 139 -13.00 -12.15 6.29
CA SER A 139 -13.78 -11.12 6.99
C SER A 139 -13.47 -9.68 6.56
N MET A 140 -12.54 -9.46 5.61
CA MET A 140 -12.37 -8.13 5.04
C MET A 140 -13.67 -7.70 4.38
N PRO A 141 -14.33 -6.62 4.84
CA PRO A 141 -15.53 -6.16 4.20
C PRO A 141 -15.20 -5.81 2.75
N VAL A 142 -15.95 -6.37 1.81
CA VAL A 142 -15.96 -5.86 0.42
C VAL A 142 -16.46 -4.43 0.52
N VAL A 143 -15.54 -3.46 0.49
CA VAL A 143 -15.92 -2.04 0.53
C VAL A 143 -16.58 -1.72 -0.80
N PRO A 144 -17.89 -1.39 -0.83
CA PRO A 144 -18.51 -0.89 -2.05
C PRO A 144 -17.83 0.43 -2.43
N ALA A 145 -17.51 0.60 -3.72
CA ALA A 145 -17.02 1.89 -4.21
C ALA A 145 -18.14 2.92 -4.02
N VAL A 146 -17.93 3.89 -3.11
CA VAL A 146 -18.86 5.02 -2.93
C VAL A 146 -18.26 6.20 -3.68
N THR A 147 -18.97 6.68 -4.70
CA THR A 147 -18.61 7.88 -5.46
C THR A 147 -19.03 9.12 -4.67
N PRO A 148 -18.16 10.14 -4.48
CA PRO A 148 -18.59 11.42 -3.94
C PRO A 148 -19.59 12.10 -4.88
N ARG A 149 -20.66 12.67 -4.31
CA ARG A 149 -21.56 13.57 -5.04
C ARG A 149 -20.80 14.86 -5.32
N VAL A 150 -20.56 15.17 -6.59
CA VAL A 150 -19.95 16.43 -7.03
C VAL A 150 -20.80 17.60 -6.53
N VAL A 151 -20.29 18.37 -5.57
CA VAL A 151 -20.80 19.71 -5.26
C VAL A 151 -19.82 20.67 -5.93
N GLY A 152 -20.28 21.32 -7.00
CA GLY A 152 -19.43 22.13 -7.86
C GLY A 152 -18.76 23.28 -7.13
N GLY A 153 -17.50 23.55 -7.50
CA GLY A 153 -16.79 24.76 -7.12
C GLY A 153 -15.28 24.61 -7.09
N CYS A 154 -14.63 25.04 -8.19
CA CYS A 154 -13.49 25.98 -8.24
C CYS A 154 -12.69 25.77 -9.54
N MET A 155 -12.72 26.77 -10.41
CA MET A 155 -11.75 26.93 -11.49
C MET A 155 -10.40 27.35 -10.87
N GLY A 156 -9.39 26.53 -11.05
CA GLY A 156 -8.00 26.81 -10.74
C GLY A 156 -7.18 25.60 -11.17
N SER A 157 -6.35 25.74 -12.20
CA SER A 157 -5.55 24.64 -12.75
C SER A 157 -4.44 24.28 -11.76
N PRO A 158 -4.42 23.07 -11.17
CA PRO A 158 -3.20 22.51 -10.63
C PRO A 158 -2.49 21.86 -11.81
N THR A 159 -1.30 22.36 -12.13
CA THR A 159 -0.41 21.78 -13.14
C THR A 159 -0.37 20.27 -12.98
N SER A 160 -0.87 19.57 -14.00
CA SER A 160 -0.85 18.12 -14.12
C SER A 160 0.53 17.58 -13.77
N CYS A 161 0.57 16.43 -13.10
CA CYS A 161 1.81 15.69 -12.87
C CYS A 161 2.62 15.64 -14.16
N PRO A 162 3.88 16.14 -14.15
CA PRO A 162 4.72 16.05 -15.33
C PRO A 162 4.82 14.57 -15.71
N PHE A 163 4.76 14.29 -17.01
CA PHE A 163 4.86 12.93 -17.53
C PHE A 163 6.09 12.24 -16.92
N CYS A 164 5.88 11.32 -15.97
CA CYS A 164 6.89 10.33 -15.63
C CYS A 164 6.92 9.33 -16.78
N SER A 165 7.77 9.60 -17.78
CA SER A 165 8.16 8.58 -18.75
C SER A 165 8.89 7.43 -18.03
N PRO A 166 8.75 6.19 -18.54
CA PRO A 166 9.43 5.02 -17.97
C PRO A 166 10.96 5.13 -18.05
#